data_AF-A0A804QPX8-F1
#
_entry.id   AF-A0A804QPX8-F1
#
_cell.length_a   1.000
_cell.length_b   1.000
_cell.length_c   1.000
_cell.angle_alpha   90.00
_cell.angle_beta   90.00
_cell.angle_gamma   90.00
#
_symmetry.space_group_name_H-M   'P 1'
#
loop_
_entity.id
_entity.type
_entity.pdbx_description
1 polymer ?
#
loop_
_entity_poly.entity_id
_entity_poly.type
_entity_poly.pdbx_seq_one_letter_code
_entity_poly.pdbx_strand_id
1 'polypeptide(L)' 'MLAFAERLGWRMQKQDDALVQHFCDQVGVRRQVFKVWMHNNKHIGSGGRRQPPPHLPPPEGQQQPQQPQ' A
#
# COMPACT_ATOMS: atom_id res chain seq x y z
N MET A 1 -10.36 0.35 4.84
CA MET A 1 -9.47 1.54 4.67
C MET A 1 -9.01 1.73 3.23
N LEU A 2 -8.51 0.69 2.54
CA LEU A 2 -8.08 0.75 1.12
C LEU A 2 -9.10 1.35 0.14
N ALA A 3 -10.30 0.81 0.06
CA ALA A 3 -11.33 1.32 -0.86
C ALA A 3 -11.66 2.82 -0.64
N PHE A 4 -11.59 3.29 0.61
CA PHE A 4 -11.79 4.71 0.93
C PHE A 4 -10.60 5.58 0.46
N ALA A 5 -9.37 5.07 0.62
CA ALA A 5 -8.15 5.72 0.13
C ALA A 5 -8.12 5.82 -1.41
N GLU A 6 -8.57 4.77 -2.10
CA GLU A 6 -8.69 4.76 -3.55
C GLU A 6 -9.72 5.79 -4.04
N ARG A 7 -10.86 5.90 -3.36
CA ARG A 7 -11.87 6.94 -3.63
C ARG A 7 -11.33 8.35 -3.42
N LEU A 8 -10.45 8.55 -2.44
CA LEU A 8 -9.73 9.81 -2.20
C LEU A 8 -8.51 10.00 -3.11
N GLY A 9 -8.20 9.06 -4.01
CA GLY A 9 -7.01 9.14 -4.86
C GLY A 9 -5.70 9.17 -4.07
N TRP A 10 -5.67 8.58 -2.88
CA TRP A 10 -4.53 8.56 -1.95
C TRP A 10 -4.05 9.95 -1.53
N ARG A 11 -4.92 10.95 -1.60
CA ARG A 11 -4.63 12.34 -1.24
C ARG A 11 -5.76 12.89 -0.39
N MET A 12 -5.42 13.32 0.82
CA MET A 12 -6.36 13.97 1.73
C MET A 12 -6.45 15.46 1.38
N GLN A 13 -7.60 15.94 0.88
CA GLN A 13 -7.85 17.36 0.68
C GLN A 13 -8.68 17.94 1.83
N LYS A 14 -8.68 19.28 1.95
CA LYS A 14 -9.42 20.00 3.00
C LYS A 14 -10.94 19.86 2.87
N GLN A 15 -11.44 19.58 1.67
CA GLN A 15 -12.86 19.30 1.42
C GLN A 15 -13.27 17.91 1.91
N ASP A 16 -12.33 16.96 1.92
CA ASP A 16 -12.57 15.59 2.37
C ASP A 16 -12.44 15.45 3.90
N ASP A 17 -12.06 16.51 4.62
CA ASP A 17 -11.75 16.44 6.05
C ASP A 17 -12.93 15.93 6.88
N ALA A 18 -14.14 16.42 6.61
CA ALA A 18 -15.36 15.97 7.28
C ALA A 18 -15.67 14.50 6.98
N LEU A 19 -15.50 14.07 5.73
CA LEU A 19 -15.71 12.70 5.29
C LEU A 19 -14.68 11.74 5.95
N VAL A 20 -13.42 12.15 5.97
CA VAL A 20 -12.31 11.41 6.60
C VAL A 20 -12.54 11.31 8.09
N GLN A 21 -12.96 12.39 8.75
CA GLN A 21 -13.24 12.39 10.18
C GLN A 21 -14.37 11.40 10.50
N HIS A 22 -15.50 11.47 9.79
CA HIS A 22 -16.62 10.56 10.00
C HIS A 22 -16.25 9.09 9.74
N PHE A 23 -15.41 8.82 8.73
CA PHE A 23 -14.88 7.48 8.48
C PHE A 23 -13.93 7.02 9.61
N CYS A 24 -13.06 7.91 10.08
CA CYS A 24 -12.12 7.64 11.16
C CYS A 24 -12.83 7.34 12.48
N ASP A 25 -13.88 8.11 12.83
CA ASP A 25 -14.73 7.88 14.00
C ASP A 25 -15.43 6.51 13.95
N GLN A 26 -16.01 6.14 12.81
CA GLN A 26 -16.66 4.83 12.64
C GLN A 26 -15.69 3.66 12.79
N VAL A 27 -14.45 3.82 12.30
CA VAL A 27 -13.43 2.78 12.34
C VAL A 27 -12.67 2.78 13.66
N GLY A 28 -12.81 3.83 14.49
CA GLY A 28 -12.10 3.98 15.75
C GLY A 28 -10.62 4.33 15.59
N VAL A 29 -10.25 5.00 14.49
CA VAL A 29 -8.86 5.41 14.21
C VAL A 29 -8.73 6.93 14.28
N ARG A 30 -7.57 7.42 14.71
CA ARG A 30 -7.30 8.87 14.63
C ARG A 30 -7.02 9.25 13.19
N ARG A 31 -7.52 10.42 12.76
CA ARG A 31 -7.22 11.02 11.44
C ARG A 31 -5.72 11.02 11.11
N GLN A 32 -4.88 11.32 12.09
CA GLN A 32 -3.42 11.35 11.93
C GLN A 32 -2.83 9.97 11.62
N VAL A 33 -3.36 8.91 12.25
CA VAL A 33 -3.00 7.52 11.96
C VAL A 33 -3.44 7.14 10.55
N PHE A 34 -4.67 7.49 10.17
CA PHE A 34 -5.17 7.25 8.81
C PHE A 34 -4.34 8.00 7.75
N LYS A 35 -3.85 9.21 8.06
CA LYS A 35 -2.95 9.99 7.19
C LYS A 35 -1.62 9.27 6.95
N VAL A 36 -0.98 8.82 8.03
CA VAL A 36 0.28 8.06 7.94
C VAL A 36 0.04 6.75 7.18
N TRP A 37 -1.05 6.06 7.48
CA TRP A 37 -1.44 4.85 6.80
C TRP A 37 -1.62 5.06 5.29
N MET A 38 -2.32 6.11 4.85
CA MET A 38 -2.44 6.43 3.42
C MET A 38 -1.08 6.71 2.77
N HIS A 39 -0.19 7.43 3.45
CA HIS A 39 1.14 7.73 2.93
C HIS A 39 1.97 6.45 2.73
N ASN A 40 1.94 5.57 3.73
CA ASN A 40 2.63 4.29 3.68
C ASN A 40 2.06 3.37 2.59
N ASN A 41 0.75 3.39 2.37
CA ASN A 41 0.06 2.46 1.48
C ASN A 41 -0.20 3.02 0.07
N LYS A 42 0.20 4.27 -0.23
CA LYS A 42 -0.08 4.95 -1.51
C LYS A 42 0.32 4.17 -2.78
N HIS A 43 1.34 3.33 -2.68
CA HIS A 43 1.81 2.50 -3.78
C HIS A 43 0.89 1.33 -4.12
N ILE A 44 -0.08 1.01 -3.26
CA ILE A 44 -1.00 -0.13 -3.43
C ILE A 44 -2.08 0.17 -4.46
N GLY A 45 -2.66 1.39 -4.46
CA GLY A 45 -3.75 1.72 -5.39
C GLY A 45 -3.31 2.28 -6.75
N SER A 46 -2.00 2.41 -6.98
CA SER A 46 -1.44 2.69 -8.31
C SER A 46 -0.93 1.40 -8.94
N GLY A 47 -1.86 0.49 -9.30
CA GLY A 47 -1.70 -0.47 -10.40
C GLY A 47 -0.46 -1.36 -10.49
N GLY A 48 0.28 -1.62 -9.42
CA GLY A 48 1.35 -2.62 -9.43
C GLY A 48 2.76 -2.07 -9.52
N ARG A 49 3.22 -1.43 -8.45
CA ARG A 49 4.64 -1.49 -8.10
C ARG A 49 4.78 -1.76 -6.62
N ARG A 50 4.57 -3.02 -6.22
CA ARG A 50 5.39 -3.57 -5.14
C ARG A 50 6.81 -3.45 -5.64
N GLN A 51 7.48 -2.33 -5.34
CA GLN A 51 8.92 -2.24 -5.47
C GLN A 51 9.42 -3.45 -4.65
N PRO A 52 10.06 -4.44 -5.29
CA PRO A 52 10.80 -5.42 -4.52
C PRO A 52 11.76 -4.64 -3.62
N PRO A 53 12.04 -5.11 -2.39
CA PRO A 53 13.15 -4.56 -1.61
C PRO A 53 14.37 -4.48 -2.55
N PRO A 54 15.09 -3.35 -2.63
CA PRO A 54 16.16 -3.15 -3.63
C PRO A 54 17.38 -4.07 -3.46
N HIS A 55 17.30 -5.15 -2.68
CA HIS A 55 18.45 -5.94 -2.26
C HIS A 55 18.15 -7.42 -1.94
N LEU A 56 17.05 -8.03 -2.41
CA LEU A 56 16.96 -9.49 -2.30
C LEU A 56 17.80 -10.12 -3.40
N PRO A 57 18.93 -10.79 -3.07
CA PRO A 57 19.62 -11.61 -4.05
C PRO A 57 18.67 -12.71 -4.54
N PRO A 58 18.72 -13.10 -5.82
CA PRO A 58 17.94 -14.23 -6.31
C PRO A 58 18.26 -15.48 -5.46
N PRO A 59 17.27 -16.37 -5.21
CA PRO A 59 17.55 -17.64 -4.56
C PRO A 59 18.47 -18.44 -5.49
N GLU A 60 19.74 -18.55 -5.10
CA GLU A 60 20.82 -19.24 -5.82
C GLU A 60 20.68 -20.78 -5.78
N GLY A 61 19.47 -21.30 -5.98
CA GLY A 61 19.11 -22.68 -5.60
C GLY A 61 18.42 -23.53 -6.67
N GLN A 62 18.35 -23.11 -7.93
CA GLN A 62 17.91 -24.00 -9.01
C GLN A 62 18.97 -24.12 -10.10
N GLN A 63 20.12 -24.69 -9.73
CA GLN A 63 20.90 -25.47 -10.68
C GLN A 63 20.05 -26.69 -11.03
N GLN A 64 19.35 -26.62 -12.17
CA GLN A 64 18.82 -27.82 -12.80
C GLN A 64 20.00 -28.76 -13.03
N PRO A 65 19.97 -30.00 -12.52
CA PRO A 65 20.95 -30.99 -12.93
C PRO A 65 20.74 -31.21 -14.43
N GLN A 66 21.72 -30.81 -15.24
CA GLN A 66 21.75 -31.19 -16.65
C GLN A 66 21.76 -32.72 -16.69
N GLN A 67 20.70 -33.31 -17.21
CA GLN A 67 20.66 -34.75 -17.49
C GLN A 67 21.58 -35.02 -18.69
N PRO A 68 22.50 -36.00 -18.60
CA PRO A 68 23.23 -36.44 -19.77
C PRO A 68 22.35 -37.37 -20.60
N GLN A 69 21.98 -36.93 -21.80
CA GLN A 69 22.02 -37.77 -22.99
C GLN A 69 22.21 -36.93 -24.26
#